data_AF-A0A7X8Z5S7-F1
#
_entry.id   AF-A0A7X8Z5S7-F1
#
_cell.length_a   1.000
_cell.length_b   1.000
_cell.length_c   1.000
_cell.angle_alpha   90.00
_cell.angle_beta   90.00
_cell.angle_gamma   90.00
#
_symmetry.space_group_name_H-M   'P 1'
#
loop_
_entity.id
_entity.type
_entity.pdbx_description
1 polymer ?
#
loop_
_entity_poly.entity_id
_entity_poly.type
_entity_poly.pdbx_seq_one_letter_code
_entity_poly.pdbx_strand_id
1 'polypeptide(L)'
;EFFDLPGNVWVFSADEAECREVRDGKGKLVARVCGQSYRSRSEPRKLHEAYTVPDQEVCNIALLHTQLEPGNTNYVPCSLAELTAREDIHYWALGHIHRCRVLNRGVPAVAYPGIPQGRDFGETGPGGCLLVEMAPGEAPDFFYLPVASVVWQRVELSLTSEPDLQNLTDLEHRLVEKAGELAATPLAIPEGLPVADMGWQPEGYILQWNIAGRGELHNLWARQEEEAAMELTAALRRKLEGREPFLWTDAVVIRTARPLPRIEELLAKNPVFHELAGVVAYFQDPAHREELLANLGRIWEPAPDPENLDEERLPLDEETLAAIIDRARELIIERLVAWGEKR
;
A
#
# COMPACT_ATOMS: atom_id res chain seq x y z
N GLU A 1 0.24 6.27 29.32
CA GLU A 1 -0.14 7.67 29.10
C GLU A 1 -0.17 7.90 27.61
N PHE A 2 -1.24 8.51 27.08
CA PHE A 2 -1.19 9.09 25.74
C PHE A 2 -0.11 10.18 25.76
N PHE A 3 0.69 10.28 24.70
CA PHE A 3 1.65 11.38 24.53
C PHE A 3 0.95 12.72 24.80
N ASP A 4 1.57 13.61 25.59
CA ASP A 4 1.05 14.96 25.78
C ASP A 4 0.94 15.64 24.41
N LEU A 5 -0.30 15.91 24.00
CA LEU A 5 -0.55 16.58 22.73
C LEU A 5 -0.08 18.04 22.81
N PRO A 6 0.49 18.60 21.72
CA PRO A 6 0.82 20.01 21.67
C PRO A 6 -0.38 20.90 22.03
N GLY A 7 -0.14 22.02 22.72
CA GLY A 7 -1.20 22.91 23.21
C GLY A 7 -2.07 23.57 22.13
N ASN A 8 -1.70 23.42 20.86
CA ASN A 8 -2.46 23.85 19.69
C ASN A 8 -3.29 22.72 19.04
N VAL A 9 -3.40 21.56 19.69
CA VAL A 9 -4.24 20.44 19.23
C VAL A 9 -5.58 20.48 19.94
N TRP A 10 -6.65 20.40 19.16
CA TRP A 10 -7.99 20.20 19.68
C TRP A 10 -8.42 18.74 19.46
N VAL A 11 -8.86 18.07 20.54
CA VAL A 11 -9.44 16.72 20.47
C VAL A 11 -10.94 16.82 20.64
N PHE A 12 -11.69 16.34 19.65
CA PHE A 12 -13.15 16.31 19.71
C PHE A 12 -13.64 15.28 20.75
N SER A 13 -14.70 15.61 21.49
CA SER A 13 -15.32 14.69 22.44
C SER A 13 -15.75 13.38 21.78
N ALA A 14 -15.72 12.30 22.57
CA ALA A 14 -16.27 11.01 22.15
C ALA A 14 -17.77 10.87 22.49
N ASP A 15 -18.30 11.74 23.35
CA ASP A 15 -19.68 11.67 23.84
C ASP A 15 -20.64 12.39 22.90
N GLU A 16 -20.23 13.53 22.33
CA GLU A 16 -21.06 14.38 21.48
C GLU A 16 -20.27 14.99 20.32
N ALA A 17 -20.96 15.32 19.23
CA ALA A 17 -20.39 16.05 18.12
C ALA A 17 -20.18 17.53 18.50
N GLU A 18 -19.02 18.07 18.13
CA GLU A 18 -18.72 19.49 18.33
C GLU A 18 -18.38 20.15 17.00
N CYS A 19 -18.61 21.46 16.90
CA CYS A 19 -18.13 22.29 15.81
C CYS A 19 -17.30 23.44 16.36
N ARG A 20 -16.08 23.60 15.84
CA ARG A 20 -15.11 24.61 16.24
C ARG A 20 -14.94 25.64 15.15
N GLU A 21 -15.00 26.91 15.53
CA GLU A 21 -14.76 28.02 14.63
C GLU A 21 -13.25 28.23 14.41
N VAL A 22 -12.85 28.39 13.16
CA VAL A 22 -11.49 28.76 12.76
C VAL A 22 -11.50 30.22 12.34
N ARG A 23 -10.63 31.02 12.96
CA ARG A 23 -10.51 32.46 12.71
C ARG A 23 -9.12 32.80 12.19
N ASP A 24 -9.05 33.76 11.27
CA ASP A 24 -7.77 34.26 10.77
C ASP A 24 -7.04 35.16 11.80
N GLY A 25 -5.85 35.63 11.46
CA GLY A 25 -5.06 36.52 12.33
C GLY A 25 -5.70 37.88 12.62
N LYS A 26 -6.82 38.23 11.97
CA LYS A 26 -7.62 39.44 12.22
C LYS A 26 -8.92 39.13 12.98
N GLY A 27 -9.15 37.87 13.35
CA GLY A 27 -10.35 37.41 14.07
C GLY A 27 -11.56 37.15 13.18
N LYS A 28 -11.44 37.24 11.85
CA LYS A 28 -12.53 36.93 10.92
C LYS A 28 -12.77 35.43 10.90
N LEU A 29 -14.03 35.00 10.97
CA LEU A 29 -14.40 33.59 10.80
C LEU A 29 -14.11 33.17 9.35
N VAL A 30 -13.33 32.09 9.18
CA VAL A 30 -12.93 31.59 7.86
C VAL A 30 -13.36 30.16 7.58
N ALA A 31 -13.57 29.35 8.62
CA ALA A 31 -14.10 28.00 8.50
C ALA A 31 -14.72 27.52 9.82
N ARG A 32 -15.46 26.42 9.75
CA ARG A 32 -15.90 25.62 10.88
C ARG A 32 -15.44 24.19 10.69
N VAL A 33 -14.93 23.57 11.75
CA VAL A 33 -14.51 22.18 11.75
C VAL A 33 -15.40 21.42 12.72
N CYS A 34 -16.18 20.49 12.20
CA CYS A 34 -17.09 19.64 12.95
C CYS A 34 -16.52 18.23 13.07
N GLY A 35 -16.60 17.63 14.24
CA GLY A 35 -16.03 16.31 14.48
C GLY A 35 -16.56 15.65 15.73
N GLN A 36 -16.41 14.34 15.79
CA GLN A 36 -16.67 13.52 16.96
C GLN A 36 -15.69 12.35 17.00
N SER A 37 -15.08 12.10 18.16
CA SER A 37 -14.25 10.93 18.41
C SER A 37 -15.11 9.73 18.81
N TYR A 38 -14.52 8.55 18.98
CA TYR A 38 -15.18 7.38 19.58
C TYR A 38 -14.22 6.62 20.49
N ARG A 39 -14.75 5.90 21.49
CA ARG A 39 -13.95 5.26 22.56
C ARG A 39 -13.50 3.83 22.25
N SER A 40 -14.18 3.16 21.34
CA SER A 40 -14.08 1.71 21.12
C SER A 40 -13.54 1.43 19.72
N ARG A 41 -12.87 0.29 19.53
CA ARG A 41 -12.51 -0.21 18.20
C ARG A 41 -13.73 -0.49 17.32
N SER A 42 -14.92 -0.64 17.90
CA SER A 42 -16.16 -0.69 17.14
C SER A 42 -17.12 0.41 17.59
N GLU A 43 -17.65 1.14 16.62
CA GLU A 43 -18.61 2.22 16.82
C GLU A 43 -19.74 2.08 15.79
N PRO A 44 -20.90 1.52 16.17
CA PRO A 44 -22.01 1.28 15.24
C PRO A 44 -22.85 2.54 14.98
N ARG A 45 -22.63 3.64 15.71
CA ARG A 45 -23.39 4.88 15.54
C ARG A 45 -22.96 5.62 14.27
N LYS A 46 -23.94 6.18 13.57
CA LYS A 46 -23.73 7.10 12.44
C LYS A 46 -23.37 8.51 12.94
N LEU A 47 -22.16 8.70 13.45
CA LEU A 47 -21.74 9.95 14.09
C LEU A 47 -21.94 11.19 13.18
N HIS A 48 -21.77 11.03 11.87
CA HIS A 48 -21.94 12.08 10.87
C HIS A 48 -23.34 12.71 10.84
N GLU A 49 -24.40 11.98 11.28
CA GLU A 49 -25.76 12.50 11.35
C GLU A 49 -25.94 13.54 12.47
N ALA A 50 -25.07 13.53 13.49
CA ALA A 50 -25.13 14.46 14.61
C ALA A 50 -24.45 15.81 14.32
N TYR A 51 -23.77 15.96 13.17
CA TYR A 51 -23.02 17.16 12.86
C TYR A 51 -23.97 18.27 12.43
N THR A 52 -24.02 19.37 13.17
CA THR A 52 -24.90 20.52 12.87
C THR A 52 -24.08 21.79 12.68
N VAL A 53 -24.32 22.52 11.58
CA VAL A 53 -23.70 23.82 11.28
C VAL A 53 -24.78 24.91 11.18
N PRO A 54 -24.47 26.17 11.54
CA PRO A 54 -25.48 27.23 11.61
C PRO A 54 -25.87 27.80 10.23
N ASP A 55 -24.93 27.83 9.29
CA ASP A 55 -25.06 28.44 7.97
C ASP A 55 -23.96 27.91 7.02
N GLN A 56 -23.98 28.34 5.75
CA GLN A 56 -23.00 28.02 4.72
C GLN A 56 -22.14 29.25 4.32
N GLU A 57 -22.05 30.28 5.17
CA GLU A 57 -21.32 31.53 4.85
C GLU A 57 -19.79 31.34 4.83
N VAL A 58 -19.30 30.30 5.51
CA VAL A 58 -17.89 29.88 5.54
C VAL A 58 -17.75 28.39 5.25
N CYS A 59 -16.53 27.93 5.00
CA CYS A 59 -16.27 26.52 4.75
C CYS A 59 -16.62 25.69 5.98
N ASN A 60 -17.43 24.65 5.77
CA ASN A 60 -17.84 23.72 6.82
C ASN A 60 -17.14 22.40 6.53
N ILE A 61 -16.16 22.06 7.37
CA ILE A 61 -15.30 20.89 7.21
C ILE A 61 -15.72 19.86 8.26
N ALA A 62 -16.06 18.65 7.81
CA ALA A 62 -16.39 17.54 8.68
C ALA A 62 -15.19 16.59 8.79
N LEU A 63 -14.71 16.38 10.00
CA LEU A 63 -13.71 15.37 10.35
C LEU A 63 -14.44 14.08 10.76
N LEU A 64 -14.15 12.98 10.08
CA LEU A 64 -14.82 11.70 10.33
C LEU A 64 -13.84 10.54 10.15
N HIS A 65 -13.64 9.75 11.21
CA HIS A 65 -12.80 8.55 11.13
C HIS A 65 -13.70 7.33 10.88
N THR A 66 -13.68 6.78 9.67
CA THR A 66 -14.69 5.83 9.17
C THR A 66 -14.17 4.98 8.01
N GLN A 67 -14.84 3.87 7.72
CA GLN A 67 -14.64 3.03 6.54
C GLN A 67 -15.92 3.01 5.68
N LEU A 68 -15.81 3.40 4.41
CA LEU A 68 -16.93 3.51 3.46
C LEU A 68 -17.28 2.18 2.72
N GLU A 69 -16.76 1.05 3.16
CA GLU A 69 -16.91 -0.25 2.48
C GLU A 69 -18.34 -0.83 2.63
N PRO A 70 -18.99 -1.27 1.53
CA PRO A 70 -20.26 -1.98 1.62
C PRO A 70 -20.08 -3.34 2.31
N GLY A 71 -20.56 -3.45 3.55
CA GLY A 71 -20.64 -4.72 4.29
C GLY A 71 -19.80 -4.81 5.56
N ASN A 72 -18.88 -3.88 5.78
CA ASN A 72 -18.15 -3.79 7.05
C ASN A 72 -18.80 -2.73 7.95
N THR A 73 -19.65 -3.17 8.89
CA THR A 73 -20.42 -2.27 9.78
C THR A 73 -19.68 -1.91 11.07
N ASN A 74 -18.42 -2.30 11.22
CA ASN A 74 -17.76 -2.26 12.53
C ASN A 74 -17.26 -0.86 12.92
N TYR A 75 -16.99 0.03 11.95
CA TYR A 75 -16.39 1.35 12.17
C TYR A 75 -17.25 2.46 11.57
N VAL A 76 -17.95 3.22 12.43
CA VAL A 76 -18.76 4.41 12.14
C VAL A 76 -19.43 4.32 10.76
N PRO A 77 -20.49 3.52 10.61
CA PRO A 77 -21.03 3.20 9.30
C PRO A 77 -21.48 4.47 8.58
N CYS A 78 -20.97 4.69 7.37
CA CYS A 78 -21.50 5.69 6.44
C CYS A 78 -21.24 5.25 5.00
N SER A 79 -21.99 5.85 4.08
CA SER A 79 -21.81 5.66 2.65
C SER A 79 -21.45 6.97 1.98
N LEU A 80 -20.75 6.88 0.84
CA LEU A 80 -20.42 8.07 0.06
C LEU A 80 -21.70 8.86 -0.31
N ALA A 81 -22.79 8.17 -0.63
CA ALA A 81 -24.08 8.77 -0.94
C ALA A 81 -24.62 9.62 0.22
N GLU A 82 -24.60 9.10 1.45
CA GLU A 82 -25.02 9.83 2.65
C GLU A 82 -24.17 11.07 2.89
N LEU A 83 -22.84 10.96 2.75
CA LEU A 83 -21.93 12.11 2.91
C LEU A 83 -22.18 13.17 1.84
N THR A 84 -22.37 12.77 0.58
CA THR A 84 -22.61 13.70 -0.54
C THR A 84 -23.99 14.36 -0.52
N ALA A 85 -24.95 13.79 0.20
CA ALA A 85 -26.29 14.38 0.38
C ALA A 85 -26.32 15.54 1.39
N ARG A 86 -25.24 15.75 2.15
CA ARG A 86 -25.13 16.82 3.17
C ARG A 86 -24.66 18.12 2.50
N GLU A 87 -25.61 18.92 2.02
CA GLU A 87 -25.35 20.22 1.34
C GLU A 87 -24.79 21.31 2.26
N ASP A 88 -24.92 21.15 3.58
CA ASP A 88 -24.41 22.07 4.59
C ASP A 88 -22.93 21.84 4.96
N ILE A 89 -22.37 20.71 4.53
CA ILE A 89 -20.94 20.40 4.63
C ILE A 89 -20.29 20.67 3.28
N HIS A 90 -19.07 21.20 3.29
CA HIS A 90 -18.32 21.54 2.08
C HIS A 90 -17.18 20.54 1.82
N TYR A 91 -16.61 19.97 2.88
CA TYR A 91 -15.52 19.00 2.77
C TYR A 91 -15.59 17.96 3.90
N TRP A 92 -15.56 16.69 3.53
CA TRP A 92 -15.39 15.55 4.42
C TRP A 92 -13.92 15.10 4.41
N ALA A 93 -13.20 15.48 5.46
CA ALA A 93 -11.85 15.04 5.75
C ALA A 93 -11.90 13.72 6.52
N LEU A 94 -11.76 12.62 5.81
CA LEU A 94 -11.89 11.28 6.37
C LEU A 94 -10.57 10.76 6.95
N GLY A 95 -10.66 9.82 7.90
CA GLY A 95 -9.54 9.05 8.43
C GLY A 95 -9.91 7.57 8.60
N HIS A 96 -8.94 6.72 9.01
CA HIS A 96 -8.97 5.23 9.09
C HIS A 96 -8.23 4.56 7.93
N ILE A 97 -8.49 5.00 6.70
CA ILE A 97 -7.87 4.39 5.50
C ILE A 97 -6.49 5.02 5.23
N HIS A 98 -5.46 4.18 5.19
CA HIS A 98 -4.06 4.62 5.01
C HIS A 98 -3.67 4.88 3.55
N ARG A 99 -4.51 4.48 2.59
CA ARG A 99 -4.35 4.85 1.19
C ARG A 99 -5.03 6.19 0.92
N CYS A 100 -4.29 7.12 0.33
CA CYS A 100 -4.86 8.38 -0.15
C CYS A 100 -5.90 8.11 -1.26
N ARG A 101 -7.07 8.73 -1.14
CA ARG A 101 -8.20 8.61 -2.08
C ARG A 101 -8.99 9.90 -2.12
N VAL A 102 -9.29 10.42 -3.30
CA VAL A 102 -10.28 11.50 -3.49
C VAL A 102 -11.55 10.90 -4.07
N LEU A 103 -12.56 10.71 -3.22
CA LEU A 103 -13.78 9.96 -3.54
C LEU A 103 -14.86 10.83 -4.20
N ASN A 104 -14.89 12.12 -3.86
CA ASN A 104 -15.69 13.11 -4.55
C ASN A 104 -14.91 14.42 -4.66
N ARG A 105 -14.84 14.97 -5.88
CA ARG A 105 -14.20 16.26 -6.18
C ARG A 105 -15.19 17.43 -6.22
N GLY A 106 -16.50 17.15 -6.17
CA GLY A 106 -17.56 18.17 -6.15
C GLY A 106 -17.79 18.77 -4.77
N VAL A 107 -18.99 19.34 -4.54
CA VAL A 107 -19.42 19.85 -3.23
C VAL A 107 -20.56 18.96 -2.70
N PRO A 108 -20.40 18.32 -1.52
CA PRO A 108 -19.21 18.31 -0.68
C PRO A 108 -18.09 17.45 -1.26
N ALA A 109 -16.84 17.89 -1.11
CA ALA A 109 -15.72 17.03 -1.45
C ALA A 109 -15.52 15.97 -0.36
N VAL A 110 -14.97 14.81 -0.74
CA VAL A 110 -14.78 13.68 0.18
C VAL A 110 -13.42 13.04 -0.10
N ALA A 111 -12.54 13.00 0.89
CA ALA A 111 -11.21 12.43 0.71
C ALA A 111 -10.65 11.76 1.96
N TYR A 112 -9.88 10.70 1.73
CA TYR A 112 -8.94 10.12 2.69
C TYR A 112 -7.53 10.66 2.34
N PRO A 113 -6.81 11.31 3.27
CA PRO A 113 -5.45 11.76 3.02
C PRO A 113 -4.43 10.61 3.02
N GLY A 114 -4.79 9.46 3.58
CA GLY A 114 -3.89 8.34 3.78
C GLY A 114 -3.01 8.51 5.02
N ILE A 115 -1.94 7.72 5.08
CA ILE A 115 -0.98 7.76 6.19
C ILE A 115 0.16 8.76 5.89
N PRO A 116 0.57 9.61 6.86
CA PRO A 116 1.67 10.54 6.67
C PRO A 116 3.05 9.86 6.56
N GLN A 117 3.23 8.74 7.24
CA GLN A 117 4.47 7.97 7.28
C GLN A 117 4.12 6.48 7.27
N GLY A 118 4.48 5.77 6.20
CA GLY A 118 4.26 4.33 6.10
C GLY A 118 4.97 3.56 7.22
N ARG A 119 4.33 2.48 7.69
CA ARG A 119 4.78 1.68 8.83
C ARG A 119 5.57 0.43 8.42
N ASP A 120 5.28 -0.10 7.23
CA ASP A 120 5.89 -1.32 6.71
C ASP A 120 5.75 -1.40 5.17
N PHE A 121 6.11 -2.56 4.59
CA PHE A 121 6.05 -2.82 3.15
C PHE A 121 4.64 -2.93 2.55
N GLY A 122 3.56 -2.92 3.35
CA GLY A 122 2.18 -2.74 2.87
C GLY A 122 1.85 -1.28 2.54
N GLU A 123 2.64 -0.34 3.07
CA GLU A 123 2.44 1.10 2.96
C GLU A 123 3.60 1.76 2.20
N THR A 124 3.83 1.25 0.99
CA THR A 124 4.86 1.79 0.09
C THR A 124 4.43 3.15 -0.48
N GLY A 125 5.39 4.03 -0.70
CA GLY A 125 5.17 5.34 -1.30
C GLY A 125 5.49 6.52 -0.39
N PRO A 126 5.21 7.75 -0.84
CA PRO A 126 5.77 8.95 -0.24
C PRO A 126 5.20 9.29 1.14
N GLY A 127 4.10 8.67 1.57
CA GLY A 127 3.28 9.13 2.71
C GLY A 127 2.84 10.59 2.51
N GLY A 128 1.86 11.09 3.26
CA GLY A 128 1.47 12.47 3.01
C GLY A 128 0.23 13.00 3.70
N CYS A 129 -0.06 14.24 3.32
CA CYS A 129 -1.26 14.97 3.66
C CYS A 129 -1.88 15.52 2.36
N LEU A 130 -3.15 15.91 2.44
CA LEU A 130 -3.80 16.70 1.39
C LEU A 130 -3.79 18.18 1.78
N LEU A 131 -3.22 19.02 0.91
CA LEU A 131 -3.47 20.45 0.92
C LEU A 131 -4.73 20.71 0.09
N VAL A 132 -5.76 21.23 0.74
CA VAL A 132 -7.06 21.47 0.13
C VAL A 132 -7.31 22.98 0.11
N GLU A 133 -7.42 23.54 -1.09
CA GLU A 133 -7.80 24.93 -1.29
C GLU A 133 -9.28 25.00 -1.61
N MET A 134 -10.05 25.74 -0.83
CA MET A 134 -11.51 25.73 -0.94
C MET A 134 -12.15 27.06 -0.56
N ALA A 135 -13.28 27.35 -1.19
CA ALA A 135 -14.19 28.43 -0.84
C ALA A 135 -15.61 27.87 -0.58
N PRO A 136 -16.46 28.57 0.19
CA PRO A 136 -17.83 28.12 0.45
C PRO A 136 -18.60 27.94 -0.86
N GLY A 137 -19.25 26.79 -1.04
CA GLY A 137 -20.04 26.46 -2.23
C GLY A 137 -19.26 26.15 -3.52
N GLU A 138 -17.93 26.16 -3.51
CA GLU A 138 -17.09 25.87 -4.68
C GLU A 138 -16.38 24.53 -4.56
N ALA A 139 -16.16 23.85 -5.69
CA ALA A 139 -15.37 22.62 -5.72
C ALA A 139 -13.92 22.92 -5.33
N PRO A 140 -13.31 22.15 -4.42
CA PRO A 140 -11.96 22.44 -3.94
C PRO A 140 -10.88 21.90 -4.88
N ASP A 141 -9.72 22.56 -4.84
CA ASP A 141 -8.50 22.06 -5.46
C ASP A 141 -7.71 21.22 -4.46
N PHE A 142 -7.22 20.06 -4.93
CA PHE A 142 -6.47 19.10 -4.13
C PHE A 142 -5.02 19.05 -4.58
N PHE A 143 -4.11 19.22 -3.64
CA PHE A 143 -2.69 19.02 -3.82
C PHE A 143 -2.20 17.97 -2.82
N TYR A 144 -1.32 17.08 -3.28
CA TYR A 144 -0.65 16.14 -2.40
C TYR A 144 0.61 16.78 -1.81
N LEU A 145 0.77 16.64 -0.49
CA LEU A 145 1.97 17.08 0.23
C LEU A 145 2.67 15.83 0.77
N PRO A 146 3.75 15.36 0.11
CA PRO A 146 4.61 14.32 0.65
C PRO A 146 5.25 14.75 1.97
N VAL A 147 5.25 13.86 2.98
CA VAL A 147 5.84 14.17 4.29
C VAL A 147 6.63 13.03 4.92
N ALA A 148 6.68 11.82 4.33
CA ALA A 148 7.40 10.72 4.96
C ALA A 148 8.91 11.02 4.98
N SER A 149 9.55 10.86 6.14
CA SER A 149 11.02 10.91 6.22
C SER A 149 11.63 9.63 5.66
N VAL A 150 10.95 8.49 5.82
CA VAL A 150 11.45 7.17 5.40
C VAL A 150 10.42 6.48 4.52
N VAL A 151 10.86 5.92 3.40
CA VAL A 151 9.98 5.27 2.42
C VAL A 151 10.26 3.78 2.33
N TRP A 152 9.22 2.97 2.50
CA TRP A 152 9.29 1.52 2.31
C TRP A 152 9.17 1.17 0.83
N GLN A 153 10.05 0.29 0.35
CA GLN A 153 10.07 -0.16 -1.03
C GLN A 153 10.35 -1.65 -1.14
N ARG A 154 9.51 -2.34 -1.93
CA ARG A 154 9.82 -3.69 -2.43
C ARG A 154 10.55 -3.55 -3.76
N VAL A 155 11.69 -4.23 -3.88
CA VAL A 155 12.55 -4.15 -5.06
C VAL A 155 12.63 -5.52 -5.72
N GLU A 156 11.99 -5.63 -6.89
CA GLU A 156 11.93 -6.87 -7.66
C GLU A 156 13.15 -7.04 -8.58
N LEU A 157 13.86 -8.16 -8.47
CA LEU A 157 14.92 -8.56 -9.39
C LEU A 157 14.59 -9.94 -9.98
N SER A 158 14.43 -10.00 -11.31
CA SER A 158 14.23 -11.25 -12.04
C SER A 158 15.57 -11.77 -12.59
N LEU A 159 16.01 -12.95 -12.13
CA LEU A 159 17.19 -13.62 -12.69
C LEU A 159 16.99 -14.06 -14.14
N THR A 160 15.74 -14.32 -14.55
CA THR A 160 15.43 -14.69 -15.93
C THR A 160 15.80 -13.56 -16.90
N SER A 161 15.66 -12.31 -16.45
CA SER A 161 15.95 -11.11 -17.23
C SER A 161 17.41 -10.67 -17.12
N GLU A 162 18.21 -11.37 -16.32
CA GLU A 162 19.60 -11.03 -15.96
C GLU A 162 20.51 -12.25 -16.20
N PRO A 163 20.59 -12.80 -17.44
CA PRO A 163 21.26 -14.07 -17.72
C PRO A 163 22.78 -14.03 -17.51
N ASP A 164 23.37 -12.84 -17.49
CA ASP A 164 24.80 -12.62 -17.33
C ASP A 164 25.26 -12.66 -15.86
N LEU A 165 24.32 -12.71 -14.89
CA LEU A 165 24.66 -12.85 -13.48
C LEU A 165 25.10 -14.29 -13.18
N GLN A 166 26.41 -14.48 -12.97
CA GLN A 166 27.00 -15.81 -12.82
C GLN A 166 27.38 -16.13 -11.37
N ASN A 167 27.66 -15.12 -10.56
CA ASN A 167 28.08 -15.30 -9.17
C ASN A 167 27.49 -14.25 -8.20
N LEU A 168 27.68 -14.47 -6.90
CA LEU A 168 27.15 -13.60 -5.84
C LEU A 168 27.69 -12.16 -5.94
N THR A 169 28.93 -11.97 -6.38
CA THR A 169 29.52 -10.63 -6.55
C THR A 169 28.80 -9.84 -7.63
N ASP A 170 28.48 -10.49 -8.76
CA ASP A 170 27.73 -9.87 -9.86
C ASP A 170 26.33 -9.44 -9.37
N LEU A 171 25.67 -10.34 -8.64
CA LEU A 171 24.36 -10.07 -8.05
C LEU A 171 24.40 -8.89 -7.07
N GLU A 172 25.37 -8.87 -6.16
CA GLU A 172 25.54 -7.77 -5.20
C GLU A 172 25.75 -6.44 -5.93
N HIS A 173 26.56 -6.40 -6.99
CA HIS A 173 26.75 -5.19 -7.79
C HIS A 173 25.46 -4.75 -8.47
N ARG A 174 24.71 -5.69 -9.06
CA ARG A 174 23.42 -5.39 -9.71
C ARG A 174 22.39 -4.86 -8.72
N LEU A 175 22.31 -5.45 -7.52
CA LEU A 175 21.41 -4.98 -6.46
C LEU A 175 21.79 -3.58 -5.98
N VAL A 176 23.09 -3.28 -5.81
CA VAL A 176 23.55 -1.93 -5.45
C VAL A 176 23.24 -0.89 -6.53
N GLU A 177 23.43 -1.25 -7.81
CA GLU A 177 23.04 -0.39 -8.94
C GLU A 177 21.53 -0.11 -8.92
N LYS A 178 20.72 -1.16 -8.80
CA LYS A 178 19.26 -1.06 -8.74
C LYS A 178 18.78 -0.21 -7.56
N ALA A 179 19.46 -0.27 -6.42
CA ALA A 179 19.17 0.59 -5.27
C ALA A 179 19.37 2.07 -5.62
N GLY A 180 20.44 2.38 -6.37
CA GLY A 180 20.73 3.72 -6.86
C GLY A 180 19.72 4.22 -7.89
N GLU A 181 19.32 3.36 -8.84
CA GLU A 181 18.26 3.64 -9.81
C GLU A 181 16.93 3.98 -9.12
N LEU A 182 16.56 3.19 -8.11
CA LEU A 182 15.35 3.42 -7.31
C LEU A 182 15.41 4.75 -6.58
N ALA A 183 16.52 5.05 -5.89
CA ALA A 183 16.68 6.31 -5.15
C ALA A 183 16.62 7.55 -6.06
N ALA A 184 17.03 7.42 -7.33
CA ALA A 184 16.98 8.48 -8.33
C ALA A 184 15.62 8.60 -9.03
N THR A 185 14.73 7.63 -8.88
CA THR A 185 13.43 7.60 -9.53
C THR A 185 12.39 8.32 -8.67
N PRO A 186 11.67 9.34 -9.20
CA PRO A 186 10.61 10.00 -8.45
C PRO A 186 9.51 9.03 -8.04
N LEU A 187 9.07 9.15 -6.78
CA LEU A 187 7.96 8.35 -6.26
C LEU A 187 6.64 8.72 -6.94
N ALA A 188 5.81 7.72 -7.18
CA ALA A 188 4.47 7.93 -7.72
C ALA A 188 3.59 8.66 -6.69
N ILE A 189 2.95 9.74 -7.13
CA ILE A 189 2.05 10.53 -6.30
C ILE A 189 0.66 9.90 -6.32
N PRO A 190 0.03 9.67 -5.15
CA PRO A 190 -1.30 9.09 -5.09
C PRO A 190 -2.34 9.89 -5.88
N GLU A 191 -3.27 9.17 -6.51
CA GLU A 191 -4.40 9.73 -7.27
C GLU A 191 -3.98 10.70 -8.41
N GLY A 192 -2.70 10.69 -8.82
CA GLY A 192 -2.17 11.59 -9.84
C GLY A 192 -2.30 13.08 -9.48
N LEU A 193 -2.37 13.40 -8.18
CA LEU A 193 -2.57 14.76 -7.71
C LEU A 193 -1.34 15.65 -8.00
N PRO A 194 -1.55 16.95 -8.22
CA PRO A 194 -0.45 17.91 -8.26
C PRO A 194 0.25 17.95 -6.90
N VAL A 195 1.57 18.10 -6.90
CA VAL A 195 2.38 18.16 -5.68
C VAL A 195 2.51 19.60 -5.21
N ALA A 196 2.20 19.85 -3.93
CA ALA A 196 2.30 21.19 -3.34
C ALA A 196 3.77 21.61 -3.08
N ASP A 197 4.60 20.67 -2.61
CA ASP A 197 6.02 20.88 -2.35
C ASP A 197 6.89 20.07 -3.31
N MET A 198 7.42 20.75 -4.33
CA MET A 198 8.31 20.14 -5.32
C MET A 198 9.73 19.89 -4.80
N GLY A 199 10.07 20.36 -3.59
CA GLY A 199 11.39 20.22 -2.97
C GLY A 199 11.51 19.04 -2.01
N TRP A 200 10.40 18.36 -1.70
CA TRP A 200 10.44 17.21 -0.80
C TRP A 200 11.30 16.08 -1.37
N GLN A 201 12.11 15.48 -0.49
CA GLN A 201 12.87 14.27 -0.72
C GLN A 201 12.86 13.47 0.60
N PRO A 202 12.72 12.14 0.55
CA PRO A 202 12.84 11.33 1.76
C PRO A 202 14.29 11.34 2.26
N GLU A 203 14.45 11.24 3.58
CA GLU A 203 15.77 11.08 4.21
C GLU A 203 16.38 9.70 3.87
N GLY A 204 15.54 8.69 3.63
CA GLY A 204 15.98 7.37 3.24
C GLY A 204 14.90 6.39 2.83
N TYR A 205 15.36 5.22 2.40
CA TYR A 205 14.53 4.10 1.98
C TYR A 205 14.85 2.85 2.79
N ILE A 206 13.80 2.11 3.15
CA ILE A 206 13.89 0.76 3.67
C ILE A 206 13.49 -0.20 2.55
N LEU A 207 14.41 -1.09 2.18
CA LEU A 207 14.32 -1.94 1.00
C LEU A 207 14.13 -3.41 1.40
N GLN A 208 13.11 -4.04 0.83
CA GLN A 208 12.97 -5.50 0.79
C GLN A 208 13.27 -5.96 -0.64
N TRP A 209 14.27 -6.82 -0.81
CA TRP A 209 14.65 -7.34 -2.12
C TRP A 209 13.93 -8.64 -2.39
N ASN A 210 13.20 -8.71 -3.48
CA ASN A 210 12.56 -9.94 -3.95
C ASN A 210 13.30 -10.42 -5.19
N ILE A 211 14.11 -11.46 -5.03
CA ILE A 211 14.90 -12.05 -6.10
C ILE A 211 14.18 -13.29 -6.60
N ALA A 212 13.64 -13.23 -7.82
CA ALA A 212 12.82 -14.28 -8.39
C ALA A 212 13.31 -14.74 -9.77
N GLY A 213 12.69 -15.76 -10.33
CA GLY A 213 12.98 -16.24 -11.68
C GLY A 213 14.08 -17.30 -11.76
N ARG A 214 14.54 -17.56 -12.98
CA ARG A 214 15.41 -18.70 -13.31
C ARG A 214 16.81 -18.22 -13.66
N GLY A 215 17.84 -18.78 -13.02
CA GLY A 215 19.23 -18.37 -13.25
C GLY A 215 20.24 -19.32 -12.62
N GLU A 216 21.48 -19.33 -13.11
CA GLU A 216 22.55 -20.21 -12.63
C GLU A 216 22.85 -20.03 -11.14
N LEU A 217 22.63 -18.81 -10.63
CA LEU A 217 22.75 -18.48 -9.21
C LEU A 217 21.89 -19.37 -8.30
N HIS A 218 20.77 -19.90 -8.80
CA HIS A 218 19.95 -20.85 -8.04
C HIS A 218 20.78 -22.03 -7.51
N ASN A 219 21.75 -22.52 -8.29
CA ASN A 219 22.59 -23.65 -7.90
C ASN A 219 23.49 -23.34 -6.69
N LEU A 220 23.77 -22.07 -6.40
CA LEU A 220 24.63 -21.66 -5.28
C LEU A 220 23.92 -21.77 -3.92
N TRP A 221 22.60 -21.53 -3.88
CA TRP A 221 21.84 -21.43 -2.63
C TRP A 221 20.65 -22.39 -2.53
N ALA A 222 20.41 -23.26 -3.53
CA ALA A 222 19.26 -24.18 -3.56
C ALA A 222 19.06 -25.08 -2.32
N ARG A 223 20.06 -25.18 -1.42
CA ARG A 223 19.99 -25.95 -0.17
C ARG A 223 20.17 -25.09 1.10
N GLN A 224 20.39 -23.78 0.92
CA GLN A 224 20.77 -22.82 1.96
C GLN A 224 20.21 -21.43 1.61
N GLU A 225 18.94 -21.39 1.17
CA GLU A 225 18.31 -20.15 0.69
C GLU A 225 18.21 -19.11 1.81
N GLU A 226 17.95 -19.55 3.04
CA GLU A 226 17.87 -18.69 4.22
C GLU A 226 19.24 -18.10 4.58
N GLU A 227 20.29 -18.91 4.60
CA GLU A 227 21.65 -18.43 4.87
C GLU A 227 22.13 -17.46 3.78
N ALA A 228 21.85 -17.76 2.50
CA ALA A 228 22.19 -16.89 1.39
C ALA A 228 21.45 -15.53 1.46
N ALA A 229 20.16 -15.55 1.82
CA ALA A 229 19.38 -14.34 2.03
C ALA A 229 19.94 -13.48 3.18
N MET A 230 20.32 -14.10 4.29
CA MET A 230 20.96 -13.42 5.43
C MET A 230 22.32 -12.81 5.06
N GLU A 231 23.15 -13.55 4.32
CA GLU A 231 24.46 -13.08 3.87
C GLU A 231 24.34 -11.89 2.92
N LEU A 232 23.44 -11.99 1.92
CA LEU A 232 23.15 -10.88 1.00
C LEU A 232 22.60 -9.67 1.74
N THR A 233 21.69 -9.86 2.69
CA THR A 233 21.16 -8.77 3.53
C THR A 233 22.29 -8.05 4.26
N ALA A 234 23.20 -8.78 4.89
CA ALA A 234 24.35 -8.20 5.59
C ALA A 234 25.33 -7.52 4.63
N ALA A 235 25.57 -8.09 3.44
CA ALA A 235 26.43 -7.51 2.42
C ALA A 235 25.86 -6.19 1.89
N LEU A 236 24.56 -6.15 1.57
CA LEU A 236 23.90 -4.96 1.05
C LEU A 236 23.88 -3.83 2.07
N ARG A 237 23.62 -4.11 3.36
CA ARG A 237 23.72 -3.11 4.43
C ARG A 237 25.10 -2.44 4.47
N ARG A 238 26.19 -3.22 4.36
CA ARG A 238 27.55 -2.69 4.30
C ARG A 238 27.82 -1.89 3.02
N LYS A 239 27.35 -2.37 1.87
CA LYS A 239 27.62 -1.73 0.55
C LYS A 239 26.80 -0.47 0.30
N LEU A 240 25.65 -0.35 0.94
CA LEU A 240 24.74 0.80 0.82
C LEU A 240 24.95 1.83 1.95
N GLU A 241 25.79 1.52 2.93
CA GLU A 241 26.15 2.43 4.02
C GLU A 241 26.74 3.75 3.48
N GLY A 242 26.38 4.87 4.10
CA GLY A 242 26.90 6.20 3.77
C GLY A 242 26.33 6.84 2.51
N ARG A 243 25.26 6.27 1.92
CA ARG A 243 24.53 6.92 0.81
C ARG A 243 23.56 7.98 1.33
N GLU A 244 23.29 8.96 0.48
CA GLU A 244 22.26 9.99 0.67
C GLU A 244 21.35 10.03 -0.58
N PRO A 245 20.03 9.85 -0.44
CA PRO A 245 19.32 9.44 0.78
C PRO A 245 19.79 8.05 1.28
N PHE A 246 19.63 7.75 2.57
CA PHE A 246 20.14 6.47 3.10
C PHE A 246 19.36 5.30 2.49
N LEU A 247 20.04 4.19 2.23
CA LEU A 247 19.43 2.99 1.68
C LEU A 247 19.69 1.82 2.63
N TRP A 248 18.66 1.42 3.36
CA TRP A 248 18.74 0.32 4.32
C TRP A 248 18.07 -0.93 3.76
N THR A 249 18.79 -2.04 3.72
CA THR A 249 18.19 -3.33 3.37
C THR A 249 17.59 -3.97 4.61
N ASP A 250 16.27 -4.14 4.63
CA ASP A 250 15.56 -4.88 5.68
C ASP A 250 15.80 -6.39 5.53
N ALA A 251 15.44 -6.93 4.35
CA ALA A 251 15.53 -8.35 4.05
C ALA A 251 15.75 -8.61 2.56
N VAL A 252 16.25 -9.81 2.27
CA VAL A 252 16.31 -10.41 0.93
C VAL A 252 15.44 -11.66 0.93
N VAL A 253 14.52 -11.76 -0.01
CA VAL A 253 13.64 -12.90 -0.23
C VAL A 253 14.02 -13.54 -1.55
N ILE A 254 14.43 -14.81 -1.50
CA ILE A 254 14.89 -15.55 -2.68
C ILE A 254 13.80 -16.55 -3.09
N ARG A 255 13.34 -16.45 -4.34
CA ARG A 255 12.32 -17.30 -4.95
C ARG A 255 12.78 -17.73 -6.35
N THR A 256 13.92 -18.42 -6.41
CA THR A 256 14.59 -18.75 -7.66
C THR A 256 14.40 -20.20 -8.06
N ALA A 257 14.67 -20.51 -9.33
CA ALA A 257 14.72 -21.88 -9.84
C ALA A 257 15.87 -22.06 -10.84
N ARG A 258 16.19 -23.32 -11.16
CA ARG A 258 17.22 -23.62 -12.17
C ARG A 258 16.86 -23.05 -13.54
N PRO A 259 17.86 -22.65 -14.34
CA PRO A 259 17.67 -22.40 -15.76
C PRO A 259 17.06 -23.63 -16.42
N LEU A 260 16.08 -23.40 -17.28
CA LEU A 260 15.50 -24.44 -18.12
C LEU A 260 15.89 -24.12 -19.57
N PRO A 261 16.80 -24.90 -20.17
CA PRO A 261 17.17 -24.71 -21.55
C PRO A 261 15.94 -24.80 -22.45
N ARG A 262 15.76 -23.82 -23.34
CA ARG A 262 14.65 -23.76 -24.30
C ARG A 262 13.25 -23.73 -23.65
N ILE A 263 13.11 -23.16 -22.45
CA ILE A 263 11.80 -23.02 -21.80
C ILE A 263 10.76 -22.39 -22.71
N GLU A 264 11.11 -21.34 -23.46
CA GLU A 264 10.21 -20.68 -24.42
C GLU A 264 9.77 -21.63 -25.54
N GLU A 265 10.68 -22.45 -26.07
CA GLU A 265 10.31 -23.46 -27.06
C GLU A 265 9.46 -24.59 -26.47
N LEU A 266 9.75 -25.01 -25.23
CA LEU A 266 8.99 -26.04 -24.53
C LEU A 266 7.57 -25.55 -24.23
N LEU A 267 7.44 -24.33 -23.70
CA LEU A 267 6.17 -23.65 -23.45
C LEU A 267 5.39 -23.47 -24.75
N ALA A 268 6.04 -23.05 -25.83
CA ALA A 268 5.37 -22.82 -27.12
C ALA A 268 4.92 -24.12 -27.80
N LYS A 269 5.66 -25.22 -27.67
CA LYS A 269 5.40 -26.47 -28.41
C LYS A 269 4.54 -27.49 -27.65
N ASN A 270 4.39 -27.38 -26.34
CA ASN A 270 3.69 -28.38 -25.53
C ASN A 270 2.29 -27.90 -25.11
N PRO A 271 1.21 -28.59 -25.53
CA PRO A 271 -0.17 -28.25 -25.15
C PRO A 271 -0.40 -28.12 -23.64
N VAL A 272 0.31 -28.91 -22.83
CA VAL A 272 0.17 -28.92 -21.36
C VAL A 272 0.58 -27.57 -20.75
N PHE A 273 1.58 -26.89 -21.31
CA PHE A 273 2.00 -25.58 -20.81
C PHE A 273 1.05 -24.45 -21.23
N HIS A 274 0.43 -24.57 -22.40
CA HIS A 274 -0.65 -23.66 -22.82
C HIS A 274 -1.88 -23.80 -21.92
N GLU A 275 -2.26 -25.03 -21.58
CA GLU A 275 -3.33 -25.29 -20.60
C GLU A 275 -2.98 -24.71 -19.22
N LEU A 276 -1.74 -24.91 -18.75
CA LEU A 276 -1.29 -24.32 -17.48
C LEU A 276 -1.37 -22.79 -17.49
N ALA A 277 -0.97 -22.13 -18.58
CA ALA A 277 -1.10 -20.68 -18.71
C ALA A 277 -2.58 -20.23 -18.64
N GLY A 278 -3.50 -21.00 -19.24
CA GLY A 278 -4.93 -20.77 -19.13
C GLY A 278 -5.45 -20.91 -17.70
N VAL A 279 -4.98 -21.92 -16.95
CA VAL A 279 -5.34 -22.11 -15.54
C VAL A 279 -4.80 -20.97 -14.66
N VAL A 280 -3.58 -20.50 -14.91
CA VAL A 280 -3.00 -19.36 -14.20
C VAL A 280 -3.81 -18.10 -14.46
N ALA A 281 -4.12 -17.79 -15.73
CA ALA A 281 -4.92 -16.64 -16.10
C ALA A 281 -6.33 -16.69 -15.48
N TYR A 282 -6.93 -17.89 -15.43
CA TYR A 282 -8.23 -18.11 -14.78
C TYR A 282 -8.20 -17.71 -13.30
N PHE A 283 -7.18 -18.13 -12.54
CA PHE A 283 -7.10 -17.81 -11.12
C PHE A 283 -6.56 -16.40 -10.81
N GLN A 284 -5.96 -15.73 -11.80
CA GLN A 284 -5.58 -14.31 -11.69
C GLN A 284 -6.77 -13.37 -11.92
N ASP A 285 -7.87 -13.86 -12.52
CA ASP A 285 -9.09 -13.09 -12.67
C ASP A 285 -9.79 -12.93 -11.31
N PRO A 286 -10.04 -11.69 -10.84
CA PRO A 286 -10.78 -11.44 -9.59
C PRO A 286 -12.15 -12.13 -9.54
N ALA A 287 -12.80 -12.38 -10.67
CA ALA A 287 -14.09 -13.07 -10.75
C ALA A 287 -14.05 -14.52 -10.24
N HIS A 288 -12.87 -15.16 -10.26
CA HIS A 288 -12.68 -16.56 -9.84
C HIS A 288 -12.08 -16.69 -8.44
N ARG A 289 -11.91 -15.59 -7.71
CA ARG A 289 -11.29 -15.56 -6.39
C ARG A 289 -12.04 -16.38 -5.35
N GLU A 290 -13.38 -16.32 -5.34
CA GLU A 290 -14.20 -17.09 -4.39
C GLU A 290 -13.99 -18.61 -4.56
N GLU A 291 -13.89 -19.09 -5.80
CA GLU A 291 -13.64 -20.50 -6.10
C GLU A 291 -12.26 -20.93 -5.60
N LEU A 292 -11.23 -20.10 -5.84
CA LEU A 292 -9.88 -20.38 -5.34
C LEU A 292 -9.84 -20.41 -3.81
N LEU A 293 -10.48 -19.45 -3.15
CA LEU A 293 -10.57 -19.38 -1.69
C LEU A 293 -11.28 -20.57 -1.07
N ALA A 294 -12.37 -21.04 -1.71
CA ALA A 294 -13.07 -22.24 -1.28
C ALA A 294 -12.14 -23.47 -1.25
N ASN A 295 -11.15 -23.52 -2.17
CA ASN A 295 -10.15 -24.58 -2.24
C ASN A 295 -8.94 -24.38 -1.31
N LEU A 296 -8.48 -23.14 -1.12
CA LEU A 296 -7.36 -22.82 -0.21
C LEU A 296 -7.72 -23.01 1.27
N GLY A 297 -9.02 -22.96 1.59
CA GLY A 297 -9.56 -23.24 2.92
C GLY A 297 -9.71 -22.00 3.80
N ARG A 298 -10.31 -22.19 4.99
CA ARG A 298 -10.74 -21.09 5.89
C ARG A 298 -9.61 -20.34 6.58
N ILE A 299 -8.38 -20.86 6.50
CA ILE A 299 -7.21 -20.22 7.11
C ILE A 299 -6.87 -18.89 6.44
N TRP A 300 -7.29 -18.66 5.18
CA TRP A 300 -7.00 -17.43 4.46
C TRP A 300 -8.11 -16.40 4.63
N GLU A 301 -7.75 -15.15 4.82
CA GLU A 301 -8.65 -14.00 4.85
C GLU A 301 -8.70 -13.33 3.46
N PRO A 302 -9.86 -13.33 2.76
CA PRO A 302 -9.99 -12.87 1.37
C PRO A 302 -9.76 -11.37 1.13
N ALA A 303 -9.85 -10.55 2.18
CA ALA A 303 -9.80 -9.10 2.12
C ALA A 303 -9.37 -8.60 3.51
N PRO A 304 -8.12 -8.89 3.91
CA PRO A 304 -7.66 -8.52 5.24
C PRO A 304 -7.71 -7.01 5.37
N ASP A 305 -8.29 -6.53 6.46
CA ASP A 305 -8.20 -5.12 6.85
C ASP A 305 -6.82 -4.91 7.49
N PRO A 306 -5.90 -4.13 6.87
CA PRO A 306 -4.58 -3.90 7.44
C PRO A 306 -4.63 -3.29 8.85
N GLU A 307 -5.71 -2.56 9.17
CA GLU A 307 -5.91 -1.97 10.50
C GLU A 307 -6.56 -2.92 11.50
N ASN A 308 -7.09 -4.06 11.02
CA ASN A 308 -7.81 -5.01 11.86
C ASN A 308 -7.65 -6.44 11.33
N LEU A 309 -6.41 -6.92 11.32
CA LEU A 309 -6.07 -8.28 10.93
C LEU A 309 -6.67 -9.30 11.90
N ASP A 310 -7.25 -10.37 11.36
CA ASP A 310 -7.68 -11.52 12.14
C ASP A 310 -6.44 -12.33 12.59
N GLU A 311 -6.16 -12.36 13.89
CA GLU A 311 -5.01 -13.07 14.46
C GLU A 311 -5.03 -14.58 14.20
N GLU A 312 -6.19 -15.16 13.87
CA GLU A 312 -6.36 -16.59 13.60
C GLU A 312 -6.27 -16.96 12.11
N ARG A 313 -6.14 -15.96 11.22
CA ARG A 313 -6.16 -16.17 9.76
C ARG A 313 -4.95 -15.52 9.09
N LEU A 314 -4.58 -16.07 7.94
CA LEU A 314 -3.51 -15.57 7.10
C LEU A 314 -4.10 -14.54 6.12
N PRO A 315 -3.57 -13.30 6.06
CA PRO A 315 -4.01 -12.32 5.10
C PRO A 315 -3.74 -12.81 3.67
N LEU A 316 -4.73 -12.67 2.78
CA LEU A 316 -4.58 -12.98 1.37
C LEU A 316 -4.93 -11.75 0.53
N ASP A 317 -4.02 -10.77 0.53
CA ASP A 317 -4.07 -9.62 -0.38
C ASP A 317 -3.78 -10.05 -1.84
N GLU A 318 -3.98 -9.12 -2.78
CA GLU A 318 -3.81 -9.38 -4.22
C GLU A 318 -2.37 -9.76 -4.57
N GLU A 319 -1.38 -9.14 -3.92
CA GLU A 319 0.04 -9.40 -4.15
C GLU A 319 0.43 -10.80 -3.67
N THR A 320 -0.03 -11.18 -2.48
CA THR A 320 0.17 -12.51 -1.88
C THR A 320 -0.50 -13.58 -2.74
N LEU A 321 -1.72 -13.33 -3.21
CA LEU A 321 -2.43 -14.25 -4.09
C LEU A 321 -1.69 -14.44 -5.41
N ALA A 322 -1.27 -13.35 -6.05
CA ALA A 322 -0.50 -13.39 -7.29
C ALA A 322 0.82 -14.16 -7.09
N ALA A 323 1.51 -13.94 -5.98
CA ALA A 323 2.74 -14.65 -5.64
C ALA A 323 2.53 -16.16 -5.41
N ILE A 324 1.43 -16.56 -4.76
CA ILE A 324 1.07 -17.97 -4.57
C ILE A 324 0.82 -18.65 -5.93
N ILE A 325 0.03 -18.00 -6.80
CA ILE A 325 -0.28 -18.53 -8.14
C ILE A 325 0.99 -18.66 -8.98
N ASP A 326 1.83 -17.62 -9.00
CA ASP A 326 3.08 -17.60 -9.75
C ASP A 326 4.02 -18.71 -9.26
N ARG A 327 4.13 -18.88 -7.94
CA ARG A 327 4.94 -19.96 -7.34
C ARG A 327 4.41 -21.35 -7.70
N ALA A 328 3.08 -21.53 -7.67
CA ALA A 328 2.46 -22.79 -8.08
C ALA A 328 2.76 -23.11 -9.54
N ARG A 329 2.68 -22.12 -10.44
CA ARG A 329 3.05 -22.25 -11.86
C ARG A 329 4.50 -22.73 -12.01
N GLU A 330 5.44 -22.06 -11.35
CA GLU A 330 6.86 -22.41 -11.46
C GLU A 330 7.17 -23.82 -10.95
N LEU A 331 6.55 -24.24 -9.85
CA LEU A 331 6.68 -25.59 -9.29
C LEU A 331 6.13 -26.66 -10.24
N ILE A 332 4.98 -26.39 -10.89
CA ILE A 332 4.40 -27.32 -11.88
C ILE A 332 5.33 -27.46 -13.07
N ILE A 333 5.85 -26.36 -13.61
CA ILE A 333 6.80 -26.38 -14.74
C ILE A 333 8.04 -27.19 -14.38
N GLU A 334 8.63 -26.94 -13.22
CA GLU A 334 9.83 -27.67 -12.77
C GLU A 334 9.58 -29.18 -12.67
N ARG A 335 8.45 -29.59 -12.09
CA ARG A 335 8.07 -30.99 -11.95
C ARG A 335 7.81 -31.67 -13.30
N LEU A 336 7.16 -30.97 -14.23
CA LEU A 336 6.88 -31.49 -15.57
C LEU A 336 8.17 -31.69 -16.37
N VAL A 337 9.09 -30.73 -16.32
CA VAL A 337 10.38 -30.85 -17.02
C VAL A 337 11.24 -31.95 -16.39
N ALA A 338 11.35 -32.01 -15.07
CA ALA A 338 12.09 -33.07 -14.37
C ALA A 338 11.52 -34.47 -14.62
N TRP A 339 10.22 -34.59 -14.90
CA TRP A 339 9.59 -35.84 -15.31
C TRP A 339 9.91 -36.20 -16.76
N GLY A 340 9.90 -35.21 -17.66
CA GLY A 340 10.28 -35.38 -19.07
C GLY A 340 11.73 -35.81 -19.26
N GLU A 341 12.67 -35.26 -18.48
CA GLU A 341 14.10 -35.61 -18.55
C GLU A 341 14.42 -37.02 -18.03
N LYS A 342 13.53 -37.63 -17.23
CA LYS A 342 13.69 -38.98 -16.68
C LYS A 342 13.15 -40.09 -17.58
N ARG A 343 12.53 -39.75 -18.71
CA ARG A 343 11.94 -40.70 -19.67
C ARG A 343 12.77 -40.76 -20.95
#